data_AF-A0A0M0JSR4-F1
#
_entry.id   AF-A0A0M0JSR4-F1
#
_cell.length_a   1.000
_cell.length_b   1.000
_cell.length_c   1.000
_cell.angle_alpha   90.00
_cell.angle_beta   90.00
_cell.angle_gamma   90.00
#
_symmetry.space_group_name_H-M   'P 1'
#
loop_
_entity.id
_entity.type
_entity.pdbx_description
1 polymer ?
#
loop_
_entity_poly.entity_id
_entity_poly.type
_entity_poly.pdbx_seq_one_letter_code
_entity_poly.pdbx_strand_id
1 'polypeptide(L)'
;MRTPDGLADAIKHVHERLDELLVVTNFAPSRIAIGGFGMGGALAIAAGLSYRRPLAAILSHSGWMCQPAFELSAFGSMPHAAPNLETPIMLLAGDEDETVERSAVEAAGAALRAAGCQQVIFRSFEDTAHKFSLKSMGVMVDFLRARVPERPPAPKAGGENAGVGAKSRTMMLGNELGAAVASGQLQAAAEKAGLGPLPSGLTAGDRNQHAQAAKYELNLESADEISLVVHVPAGVTSMEQLELAISAEHVQVHVGTQPFLDLALPTPIDEDSARAKFAKKAGKLHISARRAVVGIVV
;
A
#
# COMPACT_ATOMS: atom_id res chain seq x y z
N MET A 1 -18.56 22.58 10.20
CA MET A 1 -19.17 22.02 8.99
C MET A 1 -18.45 20.71 8.70
N ARG A 2 -19.09 19.54 8.90
CA ARG A 2 -18.43 18.23 8.72
C ARG A 2 -17.88 18.07 7.30
N THR A 3 -16.86 17.23 7.13
CA THR A 3 -16.43 16.77 5.80
C THR A 3 -17.65 16.35 4.96
N PRO A 4 -17.80 16.88 3.71
CA PRO A 4 -18.93 16.52 2.84
C PRO A 4 -18.97 15.01 2.59
N ASP A 5 -20.18 14.44 2.51
CA ASP A 5 -20.38 12.99 2.41
C ASP A 5 -19.58 12.37 1.25
N GLY A 6 -19.57 13.02 0.07
CA GLY A 6 -18.79 12.53 -1.07
C GLY A 6 -17.27 12.54 -0.87
N LEU A 7 -16.73 13.48 -0.07
CA LEU A 7 -15.30 13.47 0.26
C LEU A 7 -14.98 12.37 1.28
N ALA A 8 -15.85 12.18 2.28
CA ALA A 8 -15.70 11.10 3.26
C ALA A 8 -15.73 9.72 2.58
N ASP A 9 -16.67 9.52 1.65
CA ASP A 9 -16.77 8.29 0.88
C ASP A 9 -15.52 8.08 0.02
N ALA A 10 -15.05 9.10 -0.69
CA ALA A 10 -13.83 9.00 -1.50
C ALA A 10 -12.59 8.65 -0.65
N ILE A 11 -12.45 9.26 0.53
CA ILE A 11 -11.36 8.95 1.48
C ILE A 11 -11.44 7.49 1.91
N LYS A 12 -12.64 7.01 2.26
CA LYS A 12 -12.87 5.61 2.66
C LYS A 12 -12.43 4.64 1.56
N HIS A 13 -12.85 4.88 0.31
CA HIS A 13 -12.45 4.04 -0.83
C HIS A 13 -10.93 4.02 -1.02
N VAL A 14 -10.25 5.16 -0.88
CA VAL A 14 -8.79 5.22 -0.96
C VAL A 14 -8.14 4.43 0.17
N HIS A 15 -8.64 4.53 1.40
CA HIS A 15 -8.12 3.79 2.55
C HIS A 15 -8.28 2.27 2.38
N GLU A 16 -9.42 1.82 1.85
CA GLU A 16 -9.67 0.41 1.51
C GLU A 16 -8.65 -0.07 0.48
N ARG A 17 -8.40 0.70 -0.60
CA ARG A 17 -7.39 0.34 -1.60
C ARG A 17 -5.97 0.32 -1.06
N LEU A 18 -5.62 1.22 -0.13
CA LEU A 18 -4.31 1.19 0.53
C LEU A 18 -4.16 -0.06 1.41
N ASP A 19 -5.21 -0.42 2.16
CA ASP A 19 -5.22 -1.63 2.99
C ASP A 19 -5.12 -2.91 2.14
N GLU A 20 -5.85 -2.98 1.03
CA GLU A 20 -5.73 -4.07 0.04
C GLU A 20 -4.32 -4.17 -0.54
N LEU A 21 -3.73 -3.03 -0.95
CA LEU A 21 -2.39 -2.99 -1.52
C LEU A 21 -1.35 -3.54 -0.54
N LEU A 22 -1.49 -3.24 0.76
CA LEU A 22 -0.61 -3.77 1.81
C LEU A 22 -0.70 -5.28 1.93
N VAL A 23 -1.90 -5.86 1.80
CA VAL A 23 -2.11 -7.31 1.86
C VAL A 23 -1.52 -7.99 0.63
N VAL A 24 -1.81 -7.48 -0.57
CA VAL A 24 -1.42 -8.12 -1.84
C VAL A 24 0.09 -8.00 -2.10
N THR A 25 0.71 -6.87 -1.78
CA THR A 25 2.13 -6.64 -2.05
C THR A 25 3.05 -7.06 -0.91
N ASN A 26 2.51 -7.21 0.30
CA ASN A 26 3.28 -7.38 1.54
C ASN A 26 4.33 -6.25 1.75
N PHE A 27 4.09 -5.07 1.18
CA PHE A 27 4.92 -3.91 1.45
C PHE A 27 4.58 -3.29 2.81
N ALA A 28 5.58 -2.73 3.48
CA ALA A 28 5.31 -1.89 4.64
C ALA A 28 4.60 -0.60 4.20
N PRO A 29 3.71 0.01 5.02
CA PRO A 29 3.08 1.30 4.71
C PRO A 29 4.09 2.40 4.36
N SER A 30 5.25 2.38 5.01
CA SER A 30 6.39 3.28 4.75
C SER A 30 7.07 3.07 3.38
N ARG A 31 6.51 2.20 2.53
CA ARG A 31 6.92 1.94 1.14
C ARG A 31 5.85 2.35 0.13
N ILE A 32 4.72 2.87 0.59
CA ILE A 32 3.62 3.32 -0.26
C ILE A 32 3.61 4.84 -0.26
N ALA A 33 3.66 5.43 -1.45
CA ALA A 33 3.38 6.84 -1.65
C ALA A 33 2.00 6.99 -2.30
N ILE A 34 1.23 7.98 -1.87
CA ILE A 34 -0.03 8.35 -2.51
C ILE A 34 0.14 9.68 -3.22
N GLY A 35 -0.48 9.83 -4.40
CA GLY A 35 -0.54 11.13 -5.03
C GLY A 35 -1.60 11.24 -6.11
N GLY A 36 -1.82 12.47 -6.58
CA GLY A 36 -2.80 12.74 -7.64
C GLY A 36 -2.66 14.13 -8.25
N PHE A 37 -3.48 14.37 -9.29
CA PHE A 37 -3.57 15.62 -10.04
C PHE A 37 -4.97 16.22 -9.91
N GLY A 38 -5.08 17.55 -9.82
CA GLY A 38 -6.38 18.23 -9.73
C GLY A 38 -7.16 17.79 -8.49
N MET A 39 -8.42 17.38 -8.67
CA MET A 39 -9.23 16.76 -7.62
C MET A 39 -8.56 15.54 -7.00
N GLY A 40 -7.81 14.74 -7.77
CA GLY A 40 -7.06 13.61 -7.25
C GLY A 40 -5.92 14.04 -6.32
N GLY A 41 -5.30 15.20 -6.59
CA GLY A 41 -4.28 15.78 -5.70
C GLY A 41 -4.90 16.26 -4.38
N ALA A 42 -6.08 16.87 -4.45
CA ALA A 42 -6.84 17.28 -3.27
C ALA A 42 -7.27 16.06 -2.42
N LEU A 43 -7.74 15.00 -3.07
CA LEU A 43 -8.07 13.73 -2.40
C LEU A 43 -6.83 13.04 -1.82
N ALA A 44 -5.70 13.07 -2.51
CA ALA A 44 -4.45 12.47 -2.02
C ALA A 44 -3.98 13.12 -0.71
N ILE A 45 -4.10 14.45 -0.59
CA ILE A 45 -3.85 15.16 0.67
C ILE A 45 -4.82 14.66 1.74
N ALA A 46 -6.12 14.66 1.42
CA ALA A 46 -7.15 14.36 2.41
C ALA A 46 -7.08 12.92 2.94
N ALA A 47 -6.97 11.96 2.03
CA ALA A 47 -6.87 10.55 2.36
C ALA A 47 -5.51 10.22 2.98
N GLY A 48 -4.41 10.76 2.45
CA GLY A 48 -3.07 10.49 2.95
C GLY A 48 -2.86 10.97 4.39
N LEU A 49 -3.33 12.18 4.71
CA LEU A 49 -3.20 12.75 6.06
C LEU A 49 -4.03 11.99 7.10
N SER A 50 -5.22 11.54 6.72
CA SER A 50 -6.16 10.82 7.60
C SER A 50 -5.92 9.30 7.65
N TYR A 51 -4.99 8.77 6.84
CA TYR A 51 -4.73 7.34 6.81
C TYR A 51 -4.07 6.86 8.10
N ARG A 52 -4.53 5.72 8.61
CA ARG A 52 -4.16 5.19 9.93
C ARG A 52 -2.74 4.61 10.02
N ARG A 53 -2.01 4.51 8.90
CA ARG A 53 -0.62 4.00 8.86
C ARG A 53 0.29 5.03 8.21
N PRO A 54 1.55 5.16 8.65
CA PRO A 54 2.48 6.14 8.11
C PRO A 54 2.89 5.77 6.68
N LEU A 55 2.54 6.62 5.73
CA LEU A 55 2.91 6.49 4.32
C LEU A 55 4.35 6.97 4.08
N ALA A 56 4.94 6.55 2.97
CA ALA A 56 6.26 7.00 2.55
C ALA A 56 6.26 8.48 2.11
N ALA A 57 5.19 8.90 1.45
CA ALA A 57 5.02 10.23 0.90
C ALA A 57 3.57 10.51 0.48
N ILE A 58 3.20 11.79 0.47
CA ILE A 58 1.96 12.31 -0.11
C ILE A 58 2.34 13.33 -1.19
N LEU A 59 1.70 13.25 -2.36
CA LEU A 59 1.99 14.14 -3.48
C LEU A 59 0.71 14.72 -4.10
N SER A 60 0.68 16.03 -4.27
CA SER A 60 -0.44 16.73 -4.91
C SER A 60 0.09 17.65 -6.00
N HIS A 61 -0.38 17.45 -7.22
CA HIS A 61 -0.10 18.36 -8.34
C HIS A 61 -1.39 19.08 -8.74
N SER A 62 -1.34 20.41 -8.80
CA SER A 62 -2.51 21.25 -9.08
C SER A 62 -3.73 20.88 -8.21
N GLY A 63 -3.51 20.52 -6.95
CA GLY A 63 -4.56 20.18 -5.98
C GLY A 63 -4.66 21.19 -4.86
N TRP A 64 -5.77 21.14 -4.12
CA TRP A 64 -6.08 22.10 -3.04
C TRP A 64 -6.45 21.39 -1.74
N MET A 65 -6.67 22.18 -0.69
CA MET A 65 -7.13 21.66 0.60
C MET A 65 -8.65 21.54 0.63
N CYS A 66 -9.17 20.31 0.76
CA CYS A 66 -10.61 20.08 0.89
C CYS A 66 -11.07 19.91 2.35
N GLN A 67 -10.16 19.61 3.27
CA GLN A 67 -10.54 19.31 4.65
C GLN A 67 -10.93 20.59 5.40
N PRO A 68 -12.01 20.54 6.21
CA PRO A 68 -12.36 21.64 7.08
C PRO A 68 -11.23 21.97 8.07
N ALA A 69 -11.02 23.26 8.34
CA ALA A 69 -9.94 23.74 9.22
C ALA A 69 -9.96 23.14 10.64
N PHE A 70 -11.14 22.79 11.18
CA PHE A 70 -11.25 22.18 12.50
C PHE A 70 -10.82 20.69 12.52
N GLU A 71 -10.96 19.96 11.41
CA GLU A 71 -10.45 18.59 11.30
C GLU A 71 -8.92 18.63 11.19
N LEU A 72 -8.39 19.64 10.51
CA LEU A 72 -6.97 19.90 10.42
C LEU A 72 -6.32 20.21 11.77
N SER A 73 -6.94 21.07 12.57
CA SER A 73 -6.42 21.39 13.90
C SER A 73 -6.50 20.21 14.88
N ALA A 74 -7.42 19.27 14.66
CA ALA A 74 -7.51 18.05 15.45
C ALA A 74 -6.28 17.14 15.25
N PHE A 75 -5.70 17.08 14.04
CA PHE A 75 -4.50 16.28 13.79
C PHE A 75 -3.32 16.74 14.66
N GLY A 76 -3.04 18.04 14.71
CA GLY A 76 -1.96 18.59 15.55
C GLY A 76 -2.18 18.42 17.04
N SER A 77 -3.45 18.32 17.48
CA SER A 77 -3.82 18.14 18.89
C SER A 77 -3.77 16.67 19.35
N MET A 78 -3.78 15.72 18.40
CA MET A 78 -3.83 14.28 18.68
C MET A 78 -2.78 13.53 17.84
N PRO A 79 -1.47 13.64 18.16
CA PRO A 79 -0.40 13.09 17.33
C PRO A 79 -0.48 11.57 17.11
N HIS A 80 -0.98 10.82 18.10
CA HIS A 80 -1.17 9.37 18.01
C HIS A 80 -2.29 8.98 17.04
N ALA A 81 -3.23 9.89 16.76
CA ALA A 81 -4.30 9.71 15.79
C ALA A 81 -3.91 10.22 14.38
N ALA A 82 -2.74 10.84 14.24
CA ALA A 82 -2.27 11.48 13.01
C ALA A 82 -0.86 10.99 12.63
N PRO A 83 -0.69 9.70 12.29
CA PRO A 83 0.63 9.09 12.03
C PRO A 83 1.35 9.69 10.80
N ASN A 84 0.66 10.49 10.00
CA ASN A 84 1.17 11.09 8.78
C ASN A 84 1.64 12.55 8.93
N LEU A 85 1.71 13.09 10.16
CA LEU A 85 2.28 14.44 10.39
C LEU A 85 3.78 14.53 10.05
N GLU A 86 4.50 13.42 10.17
CA GLU A 86 5.91 13.33 9.79
C GLU A 86 6.10 12.92 8.31
N THR A 87 5.04 12.49 7.63
CA THR A 87 5.09 12.04 6.25
C THR A 87 5.47 13.23 5.34
N PRO A 88 6.47 13.06 4.44
CA PRO A 88 6.80 14.07 3.45
C PRO A 88 5.64 14.37 2.51
N ILE A 89 5.28 15.63 2.37
CA ILE A 89 4.21 16.11 1.49
C ILE A 89 4.82 17.02 0.42
N MET A 90 4.62 16.68 -0.86
CA MET A 90 5.01 17.50 -1.99
C MET A 90 3.77 18.13 -2.63
N LEU A 91 3.78 19.46 -2.76
CA LEU A 91 2.74 20.24 -3.40
C LEU A 91 3.33 20.93 -4.62
N LEU A 92 2.75 20.65 -5.79
CA LEU A 92 3.18 21.16 -7.08
C LEU A 92 2.08 22.04 -7.68
N ALA A 93 2.46 23.20 -8.22
CA ALA A 93 1.55 24.13 -8.90
C ALA A 93 2.10 24.56 -10.26
N GLY A 94 1.21 24.83 -11.21
CA GLY A 94 1.55 25.60 -12.41
C GLY A 94 1.37 27.10 -12.15
N ASP A 95 2.30 27.94 -12.58
CA ASP A 95 2.19 29.40 -12.40
C ASP A 95 1.09 30.02 -13.29
N GLU A 96 0.72 29.35 -14.38
CA GLU A 96 -0.34 29.74 -15.32
C GLU A 96 -1.58 28.85 -15.20
N ASP A 97 -1.74 28.14 -14.08
CA ASP A 97 -2.90 27.28 -13.83
C ASP A 97 -4.14 28.12 -13.48
N GLU A 98 -5.00 28.32 -14.48
CA GLU A 98 -6.28 29.06 -14.32
C GLU A 98 -7.39 28.21 -13.70
N THR A 99 -7.21 26.89 -13.54
CA THR A 99 -8.22 26.00 -12.95
C THR A 99 -8.03 25.87 -11.44
N VAL A 100 -6.77 25.71 -11.01
CA VAL A 100 -6.38 25.70 -9.61
C VAL A 100 -5.26 26.71 -9.45
N GLU A 101 -5.64 27.91 -9.04
CA GLU A 101 -4.66 28.98 -8.83
C GLU A 101 -3.54 28.52 -7.89
N ARG A 102 -2.31 28.94 -8.20
CA ARG A 102 -1.14 28.72 -7.34
C ARG A 102 -1.38 29.09 -5.87
N SER A 103 -2.15 30.16 -5.64
CA SER A 103 -2.57 30.64 -4.32
C SER A 103 -3.29 29.58 -3.49
N ALA A 104 -4.12 28.74 -4.12
CA ALA A 104 -4.84 27.65 -3.45
C ALA A 104 -3.89 26.53 -3.00
N VAL A 105 -2.87 26.22 -3.80
CA VAL A 105 -1.84 25.23 -3.46
C VAL A 105 -0.94 25.76 -2.33
N GLU A 106 -0.59 27.04 -2.37
CA GLU A 106 0.15 27.71 -1.28
C GLU A 106 -0.65 27.74 0.02
N ALA A 107 -1.94 28.03 -0.05
CA ALA A 107 -2.85 28.00 1.09
C ALA A 107 -2.95 26.59 1.70
N ALA A 108 -3.01 25.54 0.86
CA ALA A 108 -2.95 24.16 1.32
C ALA A 108 -1.64 23.87 2.07
N GLY A 109 -0.50 24.33 1.53
CA GLY A 109 0.80 24.20 2.18
C GLY A 109 0.88 24.92 3.53
N ALA A 110 0.31 26.12 3.63
CA ALA A 110 0.21 26.85 4.89
C ALA A 110 -0.67 26.13 5.91
N ALA A 111 -1.84 25.63 5.49
CA ALA A 111 -2.76 24.88 6.34
C ALA A 111 -2.14 23.58 6.87
N LEU A 112 -1.41 22.83 6.02
CA LEU A 112 -0.72 21.61 6.44
C LEU A 112 0.37 21.89 7.48
N ARG A 113 1.17 22.94 7.30
CA ARG A 113 2.17 23.35 8.30
C ARG A 113 1.51 23.78 9.60
N ALA A 114 0.42 24.53 9.53
CA ALA A 114 -0.36 24.94 10.71
C ALA A 114 -0.98 23.74 11.45
N ALA A 115 -1.33 22.66 10.73
CA ALA A 115 -1.81 21.41 11.28
C ALA A 115 -0.70 20.53 11.92
N GLY A 116 0.57 20.96 11.86
CA GLY A 116 1.70 20.25 12.45
C GLY A 116 2.47 19.35 11.49
N CYS A 117 2.19 19.39 10.18
CA CYS A 117 2.96 18.63 9.20
C CYS A 117 4.39 19.17 9.09
N GLN A 118 5.37 18.32 9.38
CA GLN A 118 6.77 18.74 9.54
C GLN A 118 7.50 18.90 8.21
N GLN A 119 7.11 18.13 7.18
CA GLN A 119 7.83 18.01 5.91
C GLN A 119 6.97 18.43 4.71
N VAL A 120 6.56 19.70 4.64
CA VAL A 120 5.78 20.24 3.51
C VAL A 120 6.68 20.97 2.51
N ILE A 121 6.81 20.40 1.31
CA ILE A 121 7.60 20.93 0.20
C ILE A 121 6.64 21.51 -0.84
N PHE A 122 6.86 22.76 -1.23
CA PHE A 122 6.11 23.41 -2.30
C PHE A 122 7.05 23.75 -3.45
N ARG A 123 6.60 23.51 -4.69
CA ARG A 123 7.27 23.93 -5.92
C ARG A 123 6.22 24.41 -6.92
N SER A 124 6.50 25.50 -7.60
CA SER A 124 5.73 25.93 -8.76
C SER A 124 6.60 25.91 -10.02
N PHE A 125 5.94 25.91 -11.17
CA PHE A 125 6.60 25.81 -12.48
C PHE A 125 6.08 26.91 -13.40
N GLU A 126 6.99 27.76 -13.85
CA GLU A 126 6.76 28.79 -14.85
C GLU A 126 6.24 28.16 -16.16
N ASP A 127 5.47 28.93 -16.93
CA ASP A 127 4.87 28.55 -18.22
C ASP A 127 4.07 27.22 -18.17
N THR A 128 3.58 26.84 -16.99
CA THR A 128 2.85 25.61 -16.77
C THR A 128 1.41 25.94 -16.37
N ALA A 129 0.48 25.62 -17.27
CA ALA A 129 -0.96 25.66 -17.02
C ALA A 129 -1.45 24.44 -16.21
N HIS A 130 -2.75 24.11 -16.27
CA HIS A 130 -3.34 22.94 -15.61
C HIS A 130 -2.92 21.60 -16.25
N LYS A 131 -1.63 21.25 -16.15
CA LYS A 131 -1.03 20.04 -16.73
C LYS A 131 0.29 19.68 -16.05
N PHE A 132 0.81 18.49 -16.36
CA PHE A 132 2.19 18.15 -16.04
C PHE A 132 3.17 18.80 -17.02
N SER A 133 4.37 19.11 -16.54
CA SER A 133 5.52 19.48 -17.36
C SER A 133 6.65 18.48 -17.13
N LEU A 134 7.61 18.38 -18.07
CA LEU A 134 8.79 17.52 -17.87
C LEU A 134 9.57 17.91 -16.62
N LYS A 135 9.62 19.21 -16.30
CA LYS A 135 10.22 19.73 -15.06
C LYS A 135 9.47 19.21 -13.83
N SER A 136 8.13 19.31 -13.81
CA SER A 136 7.34 18.87 -12.67
C SER A 136 7.42 17.36 -12.47
N MET A 137 7.37 16.59 -13.55
CA MET A 137 7.59 15.13 -13.52
C MET A 137 8.97 14.76 -12.98
N GLY A 138 10.03 15.46 -13.39
CA GLY A 138 11.38 15.24 -12.88
C GLY A 138 11.46 15.40 -11.36
N VAL A 139 10.91 16.50 -10.84
CA VAL A 139 10.84 16.76 -9.39
C VAL A 139 10.03 15.68 -8.66
N MET A 140 8.93 15.20 -9.23
CA MET A 140 8.13 14.11 -8.67
C MET A 140 8.93 12.80 -8.58
N VAL A 141 9.63 12.44 -9.64
CA VAL A 141 10.45 11.22 -9.70
C VAL A 141 11.57 11.27 -8.67
N ASP A 142 12.29 12.39 -8.57
CA ASP A 142 13.37 12.57 -7.61
C ASP A 142 12.85 12.48 -6.16
N PHE A 143 11.71 13.12 -5.90
CA PHE A 143 11.04 13.04 -4.60
C PHE A 143 10.64 11.60 -4.24
N LEU A 144 10.03 10.86 -5.15
CA LEU A 144 9.61 9.48 -4.92
C LEU A 144 10.81 8.56 -4.72
N ARG A 145 11.87 8.67 -5.54
CA ARG A 145 13.10 7.87 -5.41
C ARG A 145 13.78 8.08 -4.05
N ALA A 146 13.76 9.30 -3.53
CA ALA A 146 14.33 9.62 -2.23
C ALA A 146 13.54 8.99 -1.06
N ARG A 147 12.24 8.70 -1.23
CA ARG A 147 11.36 8.18 -0.16
C ARG A 147 11.01 6.70 -0.30
N VAL A 148 11.02 6.19 -1.52
CA VAL A 148 10.73 4.79 -1.85
C VAL A 148 11.91 4.21 -2.65
N PRO A 149 13.08 3.99 -2.02
CA PRO A 149 14.25 3.49 -2.71
C PRO A 149 14.06 2.04 -3.18
N GLU A 150 14.61 1.66 -4.34
CA GLU A 150 14.47 0.33 -4.94
C GLU A 150 14.85 -0.81 -3.97
N ARG A 151 15.84 -0.58 -3.10
CA ARG A 151 16.21 -1.48 -2.00
C ARG A 151 15.99 -0.77 -0.66
N PRO A 152 15.45 -1.44 0.37
CA PRO A 152 15.42 -0.88 1.72
C PRO A 152 16.84 -0.49 2.13
N PRO A 153 17.06 0.70 2.75
CA PRO A 153 18.37 1.07 3.24
C PRO A 153 18.87 0.00 4.22
N ALA A 154 20.15 -0.35 4.13
CA ALA A 154 20.77 -1.27 5.08
C ALA A 154 20.52 -0.77 6.51
N PRO A 155 20.25 -1.66 7.49
CA PRO A 155 20.14 -1.26 8.87
C PRO A 155 21.39 -0.48 9.25
N LYS A 156 21.21 0.75 9.77
CA LYS A 156 22.33 1.58 10.19
C LYS A 156 23.13 0.79 11.23
N ALA A 157 24.39 0.47 10.93
CA ALA A 157 25.30 -0.13 11.88
C ALA A 157 25.32 0.77 13.13
N GLY A 158 24.99 0.17 14.27
CA GLY A 158 24.86 0.88 15.54
C GLY A 158 26.18 1.57 15.89
N GLY A 159 26.13 2.89 16.05
CA GLY A 159 27.19 3.63 16.72
C GLY A 159 27.14 3.32 18.21
N GLU A 160 28.22 2.75 18.73
CA GLU A 160 28.42 2.54 20.15
C GLU A 160 28.53 3.87 20.92
N ASN A 161 27.71 3.96 21.98
CA ASN A 161 27.86 4.68 23.25
C ASN A 161 28.05 6.21 23.31
N ALA A 162 27.04 6.88 23.92
CA ALA A 162 27.15 7.45 25.28
C ALA A 162 25.73 7.72 25.87
N GLY A 163 25.54 7.42 27.17
CA GLY A 163 24.26 7.41 27.90
C GLY A 163 23.63 8.79 28.13
N VAL A 164 22.35 8.94 28.49
CA VAL A 164 21.65 8.57 29.74
C VAL A 164 20.13 8.62 29.41
N GLY A 165 19.29 7.60 29.58
CA GLY A 165 18.70 7.14 30.84
C GLY A 165 17.15 7.17 30.80
N ALA A 166 16.50 6.08 30.41
CA ALA A 166 15.14 5.64 30.82
C ALA A 166 14.83 4.25 30.21
N LYS A 167 14.77 3.21 31.04
CA LYS A 167 14.58 1.81 30.61
C LYS A 167 13.09 1.46 30.49
N SER A 168 12.59 1.24 29.27
CA SER A 168 11.29 0.58 29.03
C SER A 168 11.49 -0.94 28.91
N ARG A 169 10.92 -1.66 29.87
CA ARG A 169 11.08 -3.10 30.15
C ARG A 169 10.36 -4.03 29.15
N THR A 170 9.73 -3.50 28.10
CA THR A 170 8.87 -4.24 27.17
C THR A 170 9.63 -4.90 26.01
N MET A 171 10.82 -4.39 25.62
CA MET A 171 11.55 -4.91 24.45
C MET A 171 12.47 -6.11 24.71
N MET A 172 12.80 -6.41 25.97
CA MET A 172 13.69 -7.54 26.29
C MET A 172 13.01 -8.91 26.19
N LEU A 173 11.66 -8.98 26.19
CA LEU A 173 10.95 -10.26 26.10
C LEU A 173 11.00 -10.88 24.70
N GLY A 174 11.13 -10.06 23.64
CA GLY A 174 11.06 -10.55 22.26
C GLY A 174 12.27 -11.38 21.83
N ASN A 175 13.48 -11.01 22.29
CA ASN A 175 14.70 -11.70 21.88
C ASN A 175 14.98 -12.98 22.69
N GLU A 176 14.59 -13.04 23.96
CA GLU A 176 14.79 -14.25 24.78
C GLU A 176 13.76 -15.35 24.46
N LEU A 177 12.53 -14.98 24.08
CA LEU A 177 11.56 -15.92 23.51
C LEU A 177 12.03 -16.47 22.15
N GLY A 178 12.66 -15.64 21.30
CA GLY A 178 13.26 -16.09 20.04
C GLY A 178 14.38 -17.11 20.23
N ALA A 179 15.24 -16.92 21.24
CA ALA A 179 16.35 -17.83 21.54
C ALA A 179 15.90 -19.16 22.19
N ALA A 180 14.86 -19.14 23.04
CA ALA A 180 14.33 -20.35 23.70
C ALA A 180 13.46 -21.22 22.79
N VAL A 181 12.80 -20.62 21.78
CA VAL A 181 12.07 -21.33 20.73
C VAL A 181 13.03 -22.11 19.82
N ALA A 182 14.24 -21.59 19.60
CA ALA A 182 15.26 -22.26 18.81
C ALA A 182 15.92 -23.48 19.51
N SER A 183 15.83 -23.59 20.84
CA SER A 183 16.46 -24.66 21.63
C SER A 183 15.49 -25.73 22.16
N GLY A 184 14.19 -25.64 21.87
CA GLY A 184 13.20 -26.65 22.26
C GLY A 184 12.86 -26.70 23.76
N GLN A 185 13.21 -25.66 24.54
CA GLN A 185 13.05 -25.62 26.00
C GLN A 185 11.87 -24.75 26.48
N LEU A 186 10.80 -24.66 25.68
CA LEU A 186 9.62 -23.82 25.97
C LEU A 186 8.95 -24.11 27.31
N GLN A 187 8.93 -25.37 27.76
CA GLN A 187 8.25 -25.76 29.01
C GLN A 187 8.99 -25.23 30.26
N ALA A 188 10.33 -25.27 30.26
CA ALA A 188 11.16 -24.86 31.40
C ALA A 188 11.22 -23.33 31.56
N ALA A 189 11.01 -22.57 30.48
CA ALA A 189 10.95 -21.11 30.52
C ALA A 189 9.61 -20.59 31.06
N ALA A 190 8.51 -21.29 30.80
CA ALA A 190 7.16 -20.92 31.27
C ALA A 190 7.00 -21.10 32.80
N GLU A 191 7.51 -22.20 33.37
CA GLU A 191 7.47 -22.46 34.82
C GLU A 191 8.30 -21.45 35.62
N LYS A 192 9.47 -21.04 35.10
CA LYS A 192 10.34 -20.04 35.74
C LYS A 192 9.73 -18.63 35.74
N ALA A 193 8.74 -18.38 34.87
CA ALA A 193 8.06 -17.10 34.71
C ALA A 193 6.70 -17.03 35.44
N GLY A 194 6.27 -18.08 36.13
CA GLY A 194 5.04 -18.09 36.94
C GLY A 194 3.73 -18.04 36.14
N LEU A 195 3.77 -18.32 34.83
CA LEU A 195 2.60 -18.38 33.97
C LEU A 195 2.08 -19.83 33.96
N GLY A 196 0.81 -20.00 34.34
CA GLY A 196 0.14 -21.30 34.32
C GLY A 196 0.09 -21.92 32.91
N PRO A 197 -0.28 -23.21 32.80
CA PRO A 197 -0.24 -23.94 31.54
C PRO A 197 -1.16 -23.31 30.49
N LEU A 198 -0.61 -23.06 29.29
CA LEU A 198 -1.36 -22.56 28.14
C LEU A 198 -2.26 -23.67 27.54
N PRO A 199 -3.43 -23.30 26.98
CA PRO A 199 -4.40 -24.26 26.43
C PRO A 199 -3.88 -24.98 25.19
N SER A 200 -4.13 -26.29 25.13
CA SER A 200 -3.74 -27.20 24.05
C SER A 200 -4.57 -26.94 22.78
N GLY A 201 -3.96 -26.55 21.66
CA GLY A 201 -4.72 -26.44 20.40
C GLY A 201 -4.07 -25.81 19.17
N LEU A 202 -2.77 -25.53 19.13
CA LEU A 202 -2.10 -25.07 17.90
C LEU A 202 -0.91 -25.98 17.61
N THR A 203 -1.16 -27.02 16.81
CA THR A 203 -0.09 -27.83 16.22
C THR A 203 0.63 -27.02 15.16
N ALA A 204 1.95 -26.91 15.29
CA ALA A 204 2.83 -26.37 14.28
C ALA A 204 2.75 -27.25 13.02
N GLY A 205 2.13 -26.74 11.95
CA GLY A 205 2.16 -27.33 10.62
C GLY A 205 3.20 -26.61 9.76
N ASP A 206 4.21 -27.35 9.35
CA ASP A 206 5.32 -26.99 8.46
C ASP A 206 5.00 -25.91 7.41
N ARG A 207 5.71 -24.79 7.48
CA ARG A 207 5.96 -23.92 6.32
C ARG A 207 7.41 -23.46 6.32
N ASN A 208 8.29 -24.40 5.99
CA ASN A 208 9.61 -24.03 5.49
C ASN A 208 10.11 -25.05 4.47
N GLN A 209 9.45 -25.14 3.31
CA GLN A 209 10.03 -25.72 2.09
C GLN A 209 9.53 -24.93 0.86
N HIS A 210 10.48 -24.29 0.18
CA HIS A 210 10.44 -23.68 -1.16
C HIS A 210 9.08 -23.29 -1.78
N ALA A 211 8.67 -22.03 -1.62
CA ALA A 211 7.74 -21.40 -2.57
C ALA A 211 8.54 -20.44 -3.47
N GLN A 212 8.81 -20.86 -4.71
CA GLN A 212 9.23 -19.95 -5.76
C GLN A 212 8.05 -19.02 -6.03
N ALA A 213 8.20 -17.71 -5.78
CA ALA A 213 7.12 -16.75 -6.00
C ALA A 213 6.62 -16.86 -7.45
N ALA A 214 5.33 -17.19 -7.62
CA ALA A 214 4.72 -17.32 -8.93
C ALA A 214 4.82 -15.99 -9.68
N LYS A 215 5.39 -16.01 -10.90
CA LYS A 215 5.49 -14.83 -11.74
C LYS A 215 4.20 -14.66 -12.54
N TYR A 216 3.51 -13.54 -12.39
CA TYR A 216 2.30 -13.22 -13.15
C TYR A 216 2.30 -11.76 -13.62
N GLU A 217 1.55 -11.48 -14.66
CA GLU A 217 1.30 -10.15 -15.21
C GLU A 217 -0.21 -9.95 -15.31
N LEU A 218 -0.76 -8.96 -14.61
CA LEU A 218 -2.17 -8.58 -14.70
C LEU A 218 -2.28 -7.28 -15.48
N ASN A 219 -2.95 -7.34 -16.62
CA ASN A 219 -3.22 -6.22 -17.51
C ASN A 219 -4.71 -5.90 -17.52
N LEU A 220 -5.04 -4.63 -17.42
CA LEU A 220 -6.39 -4.11 -17.63
C LEU A 220 -6.43 -3.60 -19.07
N GLU A 221 -6.83 -4.46 -20.01
CA GLU A 221 -6.75 -4.16 -21.45
C GLU A 221 -7.76 -3.08 -21.88
N SER A 222 -8.88 -2.97 -21.18
CA SER A 222 -9.90 -1.94 -21.39
C SER A 222 -10.67 -1.63 -20.08
N ALA A 223 -11.59 -0.66 -20.12
CA ALA A 223 -12.47 -0.38 -18.98
C ALA A 223 -13.29 -1.61 -18.56
N ASP A 224 -13.50 -2.58 -19.46
CA ASP A 224 -14.45 -3.68 -19.28
C ASP A 224 -13.79 -5.07 -19.26
N GLU A 225 -12.46 -5.20 -19.42
CA GLU A 225 -11.79 -6.50 -19.55
C GLU A 225 -10.48 -6.58 -18.75
N ILE A 226 -10.24 -7.75 -18.16
CA ILE A 226 -8.99 -8.11 -17.49
C ILE A 226 -8.27 -9.22 -18.26
N SER A 227 -6.94 -9.19 -18.23
CA SER A 227 -6.05 -10.16 -18.87
C SER A 227 -4.92 -10.50 -17.90
N LEU A 228 -4.92 -11.72 -17.37
CA LEU A 228 -3.94 -12.25 -16.43
C LEU A 228 -3.08 -13.30 -17.12
N VAL A 229 -1.76 -13.11 -17.09
CA VAL A 229 -0.78 -14.04 -17.65
C VAL A 229 0.06 -14.62 -16.51
N VAL A 230 -0.09 -15.91 -16.25
CA VAL A 230 0.65 -16.64 -15.22
C VAL A 230 1.77 -17.44 -15.87
N HIS A 231 3.01 -17.27 -15.40
CA HIS A 231 4.15 -18.06 -15.85
C HIS A 231 4.21 -19.35 -15.02
N VAL A 232 3.93 -20.46 -15.69
CA VAL A 232 3.84 -21.79 -15.09
C VAL A 232 5.24 -22.42 -15.03
N PRO A 233 5.62 -23.14 -13.95
CA PRO A 233 6.95 -23.70 -13.77
C PRO A 233 7.30 -24.75 -14.84
N ALA A 234 8.60 -24.91 -15.10
CA ALA A 234 9.12 -25.91 -16.02
C ALA A 234 8.80 -27.32 -15.50
N GLY A 235 7.91 -28.03 -16.20
CA GLY A 235 7.40 -29.35 -15.81
C GLY A 235 5.91 -29.54 -16.13
N VAL A 236 5.15 -28.45 -16.22
CA VAL A 236 3.75 -28.49 -16.66
C VAL A 236 3.70 -28.54 -18.19
N THR A 237 3.15 -29.61 -18.73
CA THR A 237 3.13 -29.88 -20.17
C THR A 237 1.73 -30.01 -20.77
N SER A 238 0.70 -29.98 -19.93
CA SER A 238 -0.72 -30.08 -20.31
C SER A 238 -1.59 -29.25 -19.35
N MET A 239 -2.76 -28.84 -19.83
CA MET A 239 -3.79 -28.17 -19.03
C MET A 239 -4.33 -29.07 -17.92
N GLU A 240 -4.32 -30.40 -18.11
CA GLU A 240 -4.79 -31.39 -17.12
C GLU A 240 -3.98 -31.40 -15.82
N GLN A 241 -2.77 -30.82 -15.85
CA GLN A 241 -1.92 -30.67 -14.67
C GLN A 241 -2.18 -29.35 -13.93
N LEU A 242 -3.11 -28.53 -14.43
CA LEU A 242 -3.51 -27.25 -13.88
C LEU A 242 -4.96 -27.32 -13.42
N GLU A 243 -5.20 -27.07 -12.14
CA GLU A 243 -6.55 -26.89 -11.61
C GLU A 243 -6.80 -25.41 -11.36
N LEU A 244 -7.92 -24.91 -11.90
CA LEU A 244 -8.28 -23.50 -11.89
C LEU A 244 -9.58 -23.30 -11.14
N ALA A 245 -9.53 -22.44 -10.14
CA ALA A 245 -10.73 -21.89 -9.51
C ALA A 245 -10.74 -20.37 -9.78
N ILE A 246 -11.71 -19.93 -10.57
CA ILE A 246 -11.93 -18.52 -10.89
C ILE A 246 -13.26 -18.13 -10.26
N SER A 247 -13.22 -17.15 -9.36
CA SER A 247 -14.42 -16.50 -8.81
C SER A 247 -14.43 -15.02 -9.17
N ALA A 248 -15.52 -14.34 -8.84
CA ALA A 248 -15.66 -12.92 -9.06
C ALA A 248 -14.47 -12.12 -8.50
N GLU A 249 -13.93 -12.52 -7.35
CA GLU A 249 -12.90 -11.75 -6.62
C GLU A 249 -11.54 -12.43 -6.57
N HIS A 250 -11.42 -13.70 -6.96
CA HIS A 250 -10.16 -14.46 -6.81
C HIS A 250 -9.87 -15.35 -8.02
N VAL A 251 -8.59 -15.51 -8.31
CA VAL A 251 -8.08 -16.52 -9.25
C VAL A 251 -7.06 -17.39 -8.51
N GLN A 252 -7.37 -18.67 -8.42
CA GLN A 252 -6.49 -19.68 -7.86
C GLN A 252 -6.04 -20.65 -8.95
N VAL A 253 -4.74 -20.92 -8.97
CA VAL A 253 -4.10 -21.88 -9.88
C VAL A 253 -3.35 -22.89 -9.03
N HIS A 254 -3.64 -24.18 -9.22
CA HIS A 254 -2.91 -25.28 -8.63
C HIS A 254 -2.13 -26.02 -9.72
N VAL A 255 -0.95 -26.50 -9.38
CA VAL A 255 -0.16 -27.40 -10.24
C VAL A 255 -0.18 -28.78 -9.58
N GLY A 256 -0.93 -29.71 -10.14
CA GLY A 256 -1.27 -30.96 -9.45
C GLY A 256 -2.01 -30.67 -8.13
N THR A 257 -1.51 -31.20 -7.01
CA THR A 257 -2.11 -30.99 -5.67
C THR A 257 -1.53 -29.80 -4.92
N GLN A 258 -0.60 -29.03 -5.51
CA GLN A 258 0.05 -27.92 -4.85
C GLN A 258 -0.53 -26.56 -5.30
N PRO A 259 -0.86 -25.66 -4.35
CA PRO A 259 -1.26 -24.30 -4.69
C PRO A 259 -0.06 -23.56 -5.32
N PHE A 260 -0.29 -22.97 -6.48
CA PHE A 260 0.75 -22.27 -7.23
C PHE A 260 0.52 -20.76 -7.25
N LEU A 261 -0.72 -20.31 -7.44
CA LEU A 261 -1.12 -18.91 -7.39
C LEU A 261 -2.44 -18.79 -6.64
N ASP A 262 -2.55 -17.82 -5.75
CA ASP A 262 -3.81 -17.33 -5.20
C ASP A 262 -3.79 -15.81 -5.30
N LEU A 263 -4.58 -15.26 -6.23
CA LEU A 263 -4.57 -13.86 -6.58
C LEU A 263 -5.97 -13.28 -6.38
N ALA A 264 -6.08 -12.31 -5.47
CA ALA A 264 -7.26 -11.45 -5.39
C ALA A 264 -7.29 -10.50 -6.61
N LEU A 265 -8.45 -10.41 -7.27
CA LEU A 265 -8.67 -9.54 -8.41
C LEU A 265 -8.96 -8.11 -7.94
N PRO A 266 -8.41 -7.07 -8.61
CA PRO A 266 -8.60 -5.68 -8.20
C PRO A 266 -10.04 -5.20 -8.34
N THR A 267 -10.80 -5.80 -9.26
CA THR A 267 -12.23 -5.57 -9.47
C THR A 267 -12.94 -6.88 -9.75
N PRO A 268 -14.21 -7.02 -9.31
CA PRO A 268 -14.98 -8.21 -9.60
C PRO A 268 -15.08 -8.50 -11.10
N ILE A 269 -15.05 -9.77 -11.48
CA ILE A 269 -15.25 -10.23 -12.86
C ILE A 269 -16.58 -10.95 -13.01
N ASP A 270 -17.10 -10.93 -14.24
CA ASP A 270 -18.20 -11.80 -14.67
C ASP A 270 -17.64 -13.22 -14.85
N GLU A 271 -17.90 -14.11 -13.89
CA GLU A 271 -17.40 -15.48 -13.86
C GLU A 271 -17.74 -16.25 -15.16
N ASP A 272 -18.93 -16.02 -15.74
CA ASP A 272 -19.39 -16.68 -16.96
C ASP A 272 -18.58 -16.26 -18.21
N SER A 273 -17.93 -15.09 -18.13
CA SER A 273 -17.07 -14.57 -19.19
C SER A 273 -15.62 -15.05 -19.10
N ALA A 274 -15.22 -15.70 -18.00
CA ALA A 274 -13.84 -16.12 -17.79
C ALA A 274 -13.41 -17.18 -18.82
N ARG A 275 -12.25 -17.00 -19.43
CA ARG A 275 -11.63 -17.92 -20.38
C ARG A 275 -10.18 -18.14 -19.99
N ALA A 276 -9.74 -19.40 -20.00
CA ALA A 276 -8.36 -19.77 -19.72
C ALA A 276 -7.74 -20.51 -20.91
N LYS A 277 -6.49 -20.17 -21.27
CA LYS A 277 -5.74 -20.78 -22.36
C LYS A 277 -4.28 -21.01 -21.97
N PHE A 278 -3.83 -22.26 -22.03
CA PHE A 278 -2.44 -22.61 -21.75
C PHE A 278 -1.59 -22.69 -23.02
N ALA A 279 -0.51 -21.92 -23.07
CA ALA A 279 0.45 -21.88 -24.15
C ALA A 279 1.71 -22.70 -23.78
N LYS A 280 1.67 -24.01 -24.06
CA LYS A 280 2.74 -24.97 -23.74
C LYS A 280 4.14 -24.52 -24.18
N LYS A 281 4.27 -23.97 -25.39
CA LYS A 281 5.57 -23.53 -25.94
C LYS A 281 6.17 -22.33 -25.18
N ALA A 282 5.33 -21.52 -24.54
CA ALA A 282 5.74 -20.33 -23.81
C ALA A 282 5.72 -20.53 -22.28
N GLY A 283 5.15 -21.65 -21.79
CA GLY A 283 4.96 -21.88 -20.36
C GLY A 283 4.01 -20.88 -19.71
N LYS A 284 3.05 -20.33 -20.46
CA LYS A 284 2.15 -19.27 -20.01
C LYS A 284 0.71 -19.74 -19.96
N LEU A 285 0.03 -19.46 -18.86
CA LEU A 285 -1.41 -19.58 -18.74
C LEU A 285 -2.03 -18.18 -18.86
N HIS A 286 -2.87 -17.99 -19.87
CA HIS A 286 -3.61 -16.76 -20.11
C HIS A 286 -5.03 -16.92 -19.57
N ILE A 287 -5.48 -15.98 -18.75
CA ILE A 287 -6.84 -15.91 -18.22
C ILE A 287 -7.41 -14.55 -18.59
N SER A 288 -8.53 -14.51 -19.31
CA SER A 288 -9.24 -13.28 -19.63
C SER A 288 -10.68 -13.34 -19.11
N ALA A 289 -11.19 -12.22 -18.64
CA ALA A 289 -12.57 -12.12 -18.17
C ALA A 289 -13.06 -10.67 -18.30
N ARG A 290 -14.36 -10.50 -18.52
CA ARG A 290 -15.00 -9.18 -18.43
C ARG A 290 -15.15 -8.77 -16.98
N ARG A 291 -15.00 -7.49 -16.70
CA ARG A 291 -15.28 -6.91 -15.39
C ARG A 291 -16.79 -6.97 -15.15
N ALA A 292 -17.20 -7.32 -13.94
CA ALA A 292 -18.60 -7.29 -13.58
C ALA A 292 -19.07 -5.83 -13.59
N VAL A 293 -20.17 -5.56 -14.30
CA VAL A 293 -20.82 -4.26 -14.24
C VAL A 293 -21.47 -4.15 -12.86
N VAL A 294 -20.80 -3.46 -11.94
CA VAL A 294 -21.42 -3.07 -10.68
C VAL A 294 -22.47 -2.01 -11.04
N GLY A 295 -23.72 -2.44 -11.16
CA GLY A 295 -24.84 -1.53 -11.37
C GLY A 295 -24.86 -0.52 -10.23
N ILE A 296 -24.44 0.71 -10.53
CA ILE A 296 -24.71 1.86 -9.66
C ILE A 296 -26.23 2.06 -9.75
N VAL A 297 -26.95 1.60 -8.73
CA VAL A 297 -28.31 2.09 -8.49
C VAL A 297 -28.13 3.53 -7.99
N VAL A 298 -28.38 4.47 -8.90
CA VAL A 298 -28.42 5.91 -8.64
C VAL A 298 -29.64 6.24 -7.78
#